data_AF-A0A7Y5HDA1-F1
#
_entry.id   AF-A0A7Y5HDA1-F1
#
_cell.length_a   1.000
_cell.length_b   1.000
_cell.length_c   1.000
_cell.angle_alpha   90.00
_cell.angle_beta   90.00
_cell.angle_gamma   90.00
#
_symmetry.space_group_name_H-M   'P 1'
#
loop_
_entity.id
_entity.type
_entity.pdbx_description
1 polymer ?
#
loop_
_entity_poly.entity_id
_entity_poly.type
_entity_poly.pdbx_seq_one_letter_code
_entity_poly.pdbx_strand_id
1 'polypeptide(L)'
;APERVDADRRPDLARRLAPGGVPALAILAPDGTPLVATGYAPPSVLREILRSAAFQWSTRSSMILAEARRSREAVLELTSLRPSRGLPDEGFVRAAVGELVESADPSGGWGESPAQLRAASLRLLALRPDVEGAAETLARALAALKRGPLAGAEAGTYFSDAEDGDPPDTLERPAELADLLVAFRCVGDREAASRLEARLRSLRGPGGAVPVALAGPIRHLETAESTFLVAEALGDLPEGFPAFFDPATGLVRHRAGVDDPVFHLADQAAALAALLPHDRPAAGRLADAVTAHFFSPGAPAWRDRLGPPVEFEPLDTPAFPVDDNARLAGAVLHLGTPHADRAESVLSGFVDAYRGLGHPAARLALAITRGRGGGNGPAPV
;
A
#
# COMPACT_ATOMS: atom_id res chain seq x y z
N ALA A 1 0.34 1.87 -30.90
CA ALA A 1 1.21 0.67 -30.89
C ALA A 1 1.05 -0.01 -29.53
N PRO A 2 1.38 -1.31 -29.36
CA PRO A 2 1.43 -1.87 -28.01
C PRO A 2 2.55 -1.19 -27.22
N GLU A 3 2.20 -0.60 -26.07
CA GLU A 3 3.16 0.00 -25.15
C GLU A 3 3.37 -0.94 -23.97
N ARG A 4 4.63 -1.28 -23.68
CA ARG A 4 4.98 -2.05 -22.48
C ARG A 4 5.29 -1.06 -21.36
N VAL A 5 4.51 -1.11 -20.30
CA VAL A 5 4.72 -0.29 -19.11
C VAL A 5 5.46 -1.13 -18.06
N ASP A 6 6.55 -0.59 -17.55
CA ASP A 6 7.24 -1.14 -16.39
C ASP A 6 6.52 -0.69 -15.11
N ALA A 7 5.96 -1.65 -14.37
CA ALA A 7 5.22 -1.39 -13.14
C ALA A 7 6.09 -0.73 -12.06
N ASP A 8 7.40 -1.01 -12.06
CA ASP A 8 8.36 -0.42 -11.11
C ASP A 8 8.72 1.02 -11.46
N ARG A 9 8.42 1.47 -12.69
CA ARG A 9 8.54 2.87 -13.09
C ARG A 9 7.22 3.62 -12.97
N ARG A 10 6.09 2.88 -12.96
CA ARG A 10 4.71 3.39 -13.08
C ARG A 10 3.74 2.69 -12.12
N PRO A 11 3.95 2.85 -10.79
CA PRO A 11 3.04 2.26 -9.80
C PRO A 11 1.63 2.86 -9.85
N ASP A 12 1.46 4.10 -10.33
CA ASP A 12 0.16 4.69 -10.69
C ASP A 12 -0.63 3.84 -11.69
N LEU A 13 0.00 3.44 -12.79
CA LEU A 13 -0.65 2.64 -13.83
C LEU A 13 -0.89 1.21 -13.35
N ALA A 14 0.07 0.64 -12.62
CA ALA A 14 -0.10 -0.68 -12.00
C ALA A 14 -1.33 -0.69 -11.08
N ARG A 15 -1.50 0.32 -10.20
CA ARG A 15 -2.69 0.44 -9.33
C ARG A 15 -3.98 0.69 -10.13
N ARG A 16 -3.94 1.58 -11.14
CA ARG A 16 -5.10 1.91 -11.96
C ARG A 16 -5.61 0.73 -12.78
N LEU A 17 -4.70 -0.15 -13.21
CA LEU A 17 -5.01 -1.34 -14.01
C LEU A 17 -5.04 -2.63 -13.19
N ALA A 18 -4.76 -2.56 -11.88
CA ALA A 18 -4.73 -3.71 -10.96
C ALA A 18 -5.99 -4.59 -11.00
N PRO A 19 -7.22 -4.06 -11.18
CA PRO A 19 -8.40 -4.91 -11.34
C PRO A 19 -8.34 -5.89 -12.52
N GLY A 20 -7.45 -5.64 -13.49
CA GLY A 20 -7.18 -6.55 -14.59
C GLY A 20 -6.36 -7.77 -14.19
N GLY A 21 -5.59 -7.74 -13.11
CA GLY A 21 -4.61 -8.79 -12.77
C GLY A 21 -3.19 -8.46 -13.26
N VAL A 22 -2.21 -9.30 -12.90
CA VAL A 22 -0.79 -9.09 -13.21
C VAL A 22 -0.26 -10.33 -13.96
N PRO A 23 0.38 -10.20 -15.14
CA PRO A 23 0.61 -8.97 -15.89
C PRO A 23 -0.71 -8.37 -16.43
N ALA A 24 -0.85 -7.04 -16.33
CA ALA A 24 -2.04 -6.35 -16.79
C ALA A 24 -2.00 -6.14 -18.32
N LEU A 25 -3.03 -6.59 -19.00
CA LEU A 25 -3.36 -6.26 -20.38
C LEU A 25 -4.51 -5.27 -20.39
N ALA A 26 -4.29 -4.08 -20.95
CA ALA A 26 -5.32 -3.06 -21.07
C ALA A 26 -5.47 -2.54 -22.51
N ILE A 27 -6.72 -2.35 -22.94
CA ILE A 27 -7.06 -1.61 -24.16
C ILE A 27 -7.64 -0.29 -23.71
N LEU A 28 -7.04 0.81 -24.13
CA LEU A 28 -7.42 2.15 -23.69
C LEU A 28 -8.11 2.93 -24.82
N ALA A 29 -9.05 3.77 -24.43
CA ALA A 29 -9.54 4.85 -25.28
C ALA A 29 -8.44 5.92 -25.49
N PRO A 30 -8.55 6.81 -26.49
CA PRO A 30 -7.57 7.86 -26.74
C PRO A 30 -7.31 8.81 -25.56
N ASP A 31 -8.25 8.91 -24.62
CA ASP A 31 -8.11 9.70 -23.38
C ASP A 31 -7.51 8.92 -22.20
N GLY A 32 -7.04 7.68 -22.44
CA GLY A 32 -6.43 6.81 -21.44
C GLY A 32 -7.43 6.00 -20.60
N THR A 33 -8.73 6.05 -20.91
CA THR A 33 -9.74 5.28 -20.17
C THR A 33 -9.69 3.80 -20.53
N PRO A 34 -9.66 2.86 -19.56
CA PRO A 34 -9.69 1.44 -19.86
C PRO A 34 -11.02 1.02 -20.50
N LEU A 35 -10.96 0.46 -21.70
CA LEU A 35 -12.07 -0.25 -22.36
C LEU A 35 -12.09 -1.71 -21.95
N VAL A 36 -10.90 -2.29 -21.81
CA VAL A 36 -10.66 -3.63 -21.30
C VAL A 36 -9.48 -3.54 -20.36
N ALA A 37 -9.57 -4.21 -19.22
CA ALA A 37 -8.45 -4.50 -18.33
C ALA A 37 -8.57 -5.96 -17.89
N THR A 38 -7.56 -6.77 -18.17
CA THR A 38 -7.52 -8.21 -17.87
C THR A 38 -6.08 -8.65 -17.64
N GLY A 39 -5.88 -9.91 -17.31
CA GLY A 39 -4.58 -10.49 -17.01
C GLY A 39 -3.89 -10.90 -18.31
N TYR A 40 -3.06 -11.94 -18.22
CA TYR A 40 -2.50 -12.55 -19.41
C TYR A 40 -3.61 -13.11 -20.31
N ALA A 41 -3.64 -12.69 -21.58
CA ALA A 41 -4.54 -13.27 -22.58
C ALA A 41 -3.73 -14.02 -23.65
N PRO A 42 -3.96 -15.33 -23.85
CA PRO A 42 -3.36 -16.08 -24.95
C PRO A 42 -3.68 -15.46 -26.32
N PRO A 43 -2.86 -15.67 -27.37
CA PRO A 43 -3.05 -15.00 -28.66
C PRO A 43 -4.43 -15.18 -29.32
N SER A 44 -5.09 -16.32 -29.11
CA SER A 44 -6.46 -16.57 -29.59
C SER A 44 -7.47 -15.67 -28.85
N VAL A 45 -7.42 -15.68 -27.52
CA VAL A 45 -8.28 -14.87 -26.63
C VAL A 45 -8.03 -13.39 -26.88
N LEU A 46 -6.77 -12.96 -27.00
CA LEU A 46 -6.41 -11.58 -27.29
C LEU A 46 -7.03 -11.08 -28.60
N ARG A 47 -7.06 -11.90 -29.66
CA ARG A 47 -7.71 -11.52 -30.93
C ARG A 47 -9.21 -11.31 -30.76
N GLU A 48 -9.86 -12.13 -29.95
CA GLU A 48 -11.30 -11.98 -29.66
C GLU A 48 -11.57 -10.73 -28.83
N ILE A 49 -10.75 -10.48 -27.80
CA ILE A 49 -10.78 -9.24 -27.01
C ILE A 49 -10.62 -8.02 -27.92
N LEU A 50 -9.62 -8.03 -28.82
CA LEU A 50 -9.39 -6.92 -29.76
C LEU A 50 -10.56 -6.71 -30.72
N ARG A 51 -11.15 -7.79 -31.24
CA ARG A 51 -12.35 -7.69 -32.11
C ARG A 51 -13.55 -7.13 -31.36
N SER A 52 -13.76 -7.59 -30.13
CA SER A 52 -14.84 -7.11 -29.26
C SER A 52 -14.65 -5.62 -28.92
N ALA A 53 -13.44 -5.22 -28.51
CA ALA A 53 -13.12 -3.83 -28.23
C ALA A 53 -13.27 -2.94 -29.47
N ALA A 54 -12.82 -3.40 -30.63
CA ALA A 54 -12.99 -2.67 -31.90
C ALA A 54 -14.47 -2.51 -32.27
N PHE A 55 -15.28 -3.56 -32.10
CA PHE A 55 -16.71 -3.51 -32.33
C PHE A 55 -17.40 -2.54 -31.37
N GLN A 56 -17.15 -2.65 -30.07
CA GLN A 56 -17.70 -1.76 -29.05
C GLN A 56 -17.33 -0.30 -29.31
N TRP A 57 -16.06 -0.03 -29.68
CA TRP A 57 -15.62 1.30 -30.03
C TRP A 57 -16.35 1.84 -31.26
N SER A 58 -16.45 1.04 -32.32
CA SER A 58 -17.13 1.46 -33.56
C SER A 58 -18.60 1.80 -33.35
N THR A 59 -19.28 1.10 -32.43
CA THR A 59 -20.73 1.25 -32.21
C THR A 59 -21.06 2.24 -31.10
N ARG A 60 -20.21 2.36 -30.07
CA ARG A 60 -20.53 3.04 -28.81
C ARG A 60 -19.47 4.06 -28.36
N SER A 61 -18.49 4.41 -29.20
CA SER A 61 -17.40 5.34 -28.82
C SER A 61 -17.87 6.64 -28.17
N SER A 62 -18.92 7.28 -28.68
CA SER A 62 -19.46 8.51 -28.10
C SER A 62 -20.00 8.32 -26.68
N MET A 63 -20.70 7.21 -26.44
CA MET A 63 -21.23 6.85 -25.12
C MET A 63 -20.11 6.44 -24.16
N ILE A 64 -19.14 5.66 -24.64
CA ILE A 64 -17.96 5.25 -23.88
C ILE A 64 -17.15 6.47 -23.45
N LEU A 65 -16.91 7.44 -24.35
CA LEU A 65 -16.19 8.67 -24.04
C LEU A 65 -16.97 9.58 -23.09
N ALA A 66 -18.30 9.63 -23.21
CA ALA A 66 -19.14 10.39 -22.29
C ALA A 66 -19.12 9.77 -20.88
N GLU A 67 -19.19 8.44 -20.78
CA GLU A 67 -19.08 7.72 -19.51
C GLU A 67 -17.69 7.83 -18.88
N ALA A 68 -16.65 7.72 -19.71
CA ALA A 68 -15.26 7.91 -19.32
C ALA A 68 -15.03 9.31 -18.73
N ARG A 69 -15.53 10.36 -19.41
CA ARG A 69 -15.47 11.73 -18.91
C ARG A 69 -16.22 11.90 -17.61
N ARG A 70 -17.46 11.40 -17.51
CA ARG A 70 -18.24 11.46 -16.26
C ARG A 70 -17.56 10.74 -15.11
N SER A 71 -17.01 9.55 -15.36
CA SER A 71 -16.26 8.77 -14.37
C SER A 71 -14.98 9.49 -13.97
N ARG A 72 -14.26 10.08 -14.92
CA ARG A 72 -13.06 10.87 -14.65
C ARG A 72 -13.36 12.14 -13.87
N GLU A 73 -14.43 12.86 -14.23
CA GLU A 73 -14.90 14.05 -13.51
C GLU A 73 -15.35 13.69 -12.11
N ALA A 74 -16.10 12.59 -11.92
CA ALA A 74 -16.49 12.11 -10.61
C ALA A 74 -15.28 11.68 -9.75
N VAL A 75 -14.29 11.00 -10.34
CA VAL A 75 -13.03 10.66 -9.65
C VAL A 75 -12.24 11.92 -9.34
N LEU A 76 -12.14 12.88 -10.25
CA LEU A 76 -11.48 14.17 -10.01
C LEU A 76 -12.23 15.01 -8.97
N GLU A 77 -13.55 14.90 -8.87
CA GLU A 77 -14.35 15.53 -7.84
C GLU A 77 -14.15 14.85 -6.48
N LEU A 78 -14.14 13.51 -6.44
CA LEU A 78 -13.80 12.72 -5.25
C LEU A 78 -12.35 12.89 -4.78
N THR A 79 -11.42 13.11 -5.70
CA THR A 79 -9.99 13.35 -5.44
C THR A 79 -9.64 14.83 -5.39
N SER A 80 -10.59 15.73 -5.67
CA SER A 80 -10.44 17.15 -5.36
C SER A 80 -10.56 17.28 -3.84
N LEU A 81 -9.43 17.04 -3.18
CA LEU A 81 -9.25 17.12 -1.74
C LEU A 81 -9.70 18.50 -1.27
N ARG A 82 -10.98 18.64 -0.92
CA ARG A 82 -11.47 19.78 -0.15
C ARG A 82 -11.21 19.40 1.31
N PRO A 83 -10.29 20.09 1.99
CA PRO A 83 -10.02 19.80 3.39
C PRO A 83 -11.34 19.89 4.18
N SER A 84 -11.69 18.82 4.88
CA SER A 84 -12.76 18.85 5.86
C SER A 84 -12.43 19.92 6.91
N ARG A 85 -13.46 20.54 7.50
CA ARG A 85 -13.24 21.40 8.68
C ARG A 85 -12.94 20.54 9.90
N GLY A 86 -11.69 20.12 10.05
CA GLY A 86 -11.20 19.41 11.22
C GLY A 86 -10.11 18.40 10.87
N LEU A 87 -9.12 18.29 11.76
CA LEU A 87 -8.18 17.17 11.74
C LEU A 87 -8.96 15.87 11.89
N PRO A 88 -8.59 14.77 11.20
CA PRO A 88 -9.12 13.45 11.49
C PRO A 88 -8.97 13.21 12.97
N ASP A 89 -10.04 13.20 13.75
CA ASP A 89 -9.95 13.13 15.19
C ASP A 89 -9.95 11.67 15.66
N GLU A 90 -9.84 11.52 16.97
CA GLU A 90 -9.93 10.22 17.62
C GLU A 90 -11.31 9.55 17.40
N GLY A 91 -12.35 10.34 17.08
CA GLY A 91 -13.66 9.84 16.67
C GLY A 91 -13.64 9.13 15.32
N PHE A 92 -12.92 9.66 14.33
CA PHE A 92 -12.75 8.98 13.04
C PHE A 92 -12.10 7.60 13.19
N VAL A 93 -11.01 7.52 13.99
CA VAL A 93 -10.31 6.25 14.21
C VAL A 93 -11.24 5.23 14.87
N ARG A 94 -11.99 5.64 15.90
CA ARG A 94 -12.99 4.76 16.55
C ARG A 94 -14.07 4.29 15.59
N ALA A 95 -14.58 5.17 14.72
CA ALA A 95 -15.59 4.80 13.73
C ALA A 95 -15.06 3.77 12.73
N ALA A 96 -13.83 3.97 12.22
CA ALA A 96 -13.20 3.01 11.31
C ALA A 96 -12.97 1.64 11.97
N VAL A 97 -12.58 1.61 13.25
CA VAL A 97 -12.45 0.36 14.01
C VAL A 97 -13.81 -0.29 14.23
N GLY A 98 -14.84 0.48 14.58
CA GLY A 98 -16.20 -0.02 14.74
C GLY A 98 -16.73 -0.67 13.45
N GLU A 99 -16.53 -0.04 12.30
CA GLU A 99 -16.93 -0.61 11.01
C GLU A 99 -16.18 -1.91 10.68
N LEU A 100 -14.90 -2.03 11.04
CA LEU A 100 -14.15 -3.29 10.91
C LEU A 100 -14.74 -4.39 11.79
N VAL A 101 -15.14 -4.06 13.02
CA VAL A 101 -15.76 -5.01 13.97
C VAL A 101 -17.12 -5.46 13.45
N GLU A 102 -17.96 -4.53 13.01
CA GLU A 102 -19.30 -4.81 12.48
C GLU A 102 -19.28 -5.64 11.19
N SER A 103 -18.28 -5.43 10.34
CA SER A 103 -18.11 -6.16 9.09
C SER A 103 -17.37 -7.49 9.22
N ALA A 104 -16.87 -7.83 10.41
CA ALA A 104 -16.11 -9.06 10.63
C ALA A 104 -17.03 -10.29 10.63
N ASP A 105 -16.63 -11.30 9.87
CA ASP A 105 -17.30 -12.59 9.83
C ASP A 105 -17.11 -13.36 11.16
N PRO A 106 -18.14 -14.08 11.66
CA PRO A 106 -18.03 -14.90 12.86
C PRO A 106 -16.89 -15.93 12.86
N SER A 107 -16.46 -16.38 11.67
CA SER A 107 -15.35 -17.33 11.48
C SER A 107 -13.95 -16.71 11.66
N GLY A 108 -13.84 -15.39 11.78
CA GLY A 108 -12.59 -14.68 12.02
C GLY A 108 -11.95 -14.09 10.75
N GLY A 109 -12.72 -13.41 9.91
CA GLY A 109 -12.20 -12.78 8.70
C GLY A 109 -13.13 -11.69 8.17
N TRP A 110 -12.91 -11.27 6.92
CA TRP A 110 -13.81 -10.38 6.19
C TRP A 110 -14.05 -10.94 4.79
N GLY A 111 -15.33 -11.15 4.43
CA GLY A 111 -15.75 -11.74 3.16
C GLY A 111 -15.96 -13.26 3.20
N GLU A 112 -16.44 -13.83 2.09
CA GLU A 112 -16.60 -15.27 1.92
C GLU A 112 -15.23 -15.96 1.71
N SER A 113 -15.08 -17.16 2.25
CA SER A 113 -13.82 -17.94 2.31
C SER A 113 -12.94 -17.92 1.04
N PRO A 114 -11.59 -17.95 1.16
CA PRO A 114 -10.79 -17.97 2.39
C PRO A 114 -10.60 -16.56 2.98
N ALA A 115 -10.35 -16.49 4.30
CA ALA A 115 -10.09 -15.23 4.99
C ALA A 115 -8.92 -14.49 4.33
N GLN A 116 -9.23 -13.38 3.66
CA GLN A 116 -8.22 -12.52 3.06
C GLN A 116 -7.31 -11.97 4.16
N LEU A 117 -6.00 -11.97 3.92
CA LEU A 117 -5.04 -11.43 4.86
C LEU A 117 -5.15 -9.90 4.88
N ARG A 118 -6.05 -9.36 5.71
CA ARG A 118 -6.23 -7.92 5.86
C ARG A 118 -5.28 -7.38 6.93
N ALA A 119 -3.97 -7.58 6.71
CA ALA A 119 -2.92 -7.38 7.71
C ALA A 119 -2.93 -5.97 8.33
N ALA A 120 -3.17 -4.93 7.53
CA ALA A 120 -3.30 -3.56 8.02
C ALA A 120 -4.52 -3.37 8.96
N SER A 121 -5.66 -4.01 8.66
CA SER A 121 -6.85 -4.00 9.53
C SER A 121 -6.57 -4.72 10.85
N LEU A 122 -5.90 -5.88 10.79
CA LEU A 122 -5.49 -6.62 12.00
C LEU A 122 -4.53 -5.78 12.86
N ARG A 123 -3.57 -5.09 12.24
CA ARG A 123 -2.66 -4.18 12.94
C ARG A 123 -3.41 -2.99 13.56
N LEU A 124 -4.41 -2.43 12.89
CA LEU A 124 -5.23 -1.37 13.47
C LEU A 124 -5.99 -1.86 14.72
N LEU A 125 -6.68 -3.00 14.62
CA LEU A 125 -7.38 -3.61 15.77
C LEU A 125 -6.41 -3.86 16.93
N ALA A 126 -5.19 -4.30 16.63
CA ALA A 126 -4.14 -4.56 17.63
C ALA A 126 -3.67 -3.30 18.35
N LEU A 127 -3.60 -2.17 17.65
CA LEU A 127 -3.22 -0.87 18.23
C LEU A 127 -4.39 -0.14 18.91
N ARG A 128 -5.63 -0.59 18.69
CA ARG A 128 -6.86 0.01 19.22
C ARG A 128 -7.71 -0.97 20.03
N PRO A 129 -7.13 -1.66 21.05
CA PRO A 129 -7.87 -2.59 21.90
C PRO A 129 -8.90 -1.87 22.80
N ASP A 130 -8.82 -0.54 22.90
CA ASP A 130 -9.73 0.31 23.64
C ASP A 130 -11.12 0.45 23.00
N VAL A 131 -11.25 0.12 21.71
CA VAL A 131 -12.54 0.14 21.02
C VAL A 131 -13.29 -1.16 21.26
N GLU A 132 -14.58 -1.05 21.61
CA GLU A 132 -15.43 -2.20 21.90
C GLU A 132 -15.41 -3.23 20.77
N GLY A 133 -15.25 -4.51 21.12
CA GLY A 133 -15.19 -5.63 20.17
C GLY A 133 -13.88 -5.76 19.38
N ALA A 134 -12.97 -4.79 19.41
CA ALA A 134 -11.74 -4.82 18.61
C ALA A 134 -10.81 -5.97 19.00
N ALA A 135 -10.53 -6.12 20.31
CA ALA A 135 -9.64 -7.16 20.82
C ALA A 135 -10.20 -8.58 20.56
N GLU A 136 -11.51 -8.77 20.73
CA GLU A 136 -12.17 -10.06 20.46
C GLU A 136 -12.13 -10.40 18.97
N THR A 137 -12.42 -9.42 18.11
CA THR A 137 -12.40 -9.57 16.65
C THR A 137 -11.00 -9.93 16.16
N LEU A 138 -9.98 -9.24 16.68
CA LEU A 138 -8.58 -9.56 16.41
C LEU A 138 -8.22 -10.98 16.83
N ALA A 139 -8.57 -11.38 18.06
CA ALA A 139 -8.26 -12.71 18.57
C ALA A 139 -8.91 -13.81 17.71
N ARG A 140 -10.18 -13.65 17.33
CA ARG A 140 -10.87 -14.57 16.40
C ARG A 140 -10.16 -14.64 15.06
N ALA A 141 -9.78 -13.50 14.49
CA ALA A 141 -9.13 -13.45 13.19
C ALA A 141 -7.73 -14.07 13.18
N LEU A 142 -6.91 -13.79 14.19
CA LEU A 142 -5.60 -14.41 14.34
C LEU A 142 -5.71 -15.92 14.58
N ALA A 143 -6.71 -16.38 15.34
CA ALA A 143 -6.97 -17.80 15.53
C ALA A 143 -7.43 -18.51 14.23
N ALA A 144 -8.20 -17.83 13.38
CA ALA A 144 -8.55 -18.33 12.06
C ALA A 144 -7.32 -18.45 11.15
N LEU A 145 -6.47 -17.42 11.12
CA LEU A 145 -5.21 -17.44 10.36
C LEU A 145 -4.28 -18.57 10.81
N LYS A 146 -4.12 -18.78 12.12
CA LYS A 146 -3.32 -19.88 12.69
C LYS A 146 -3.83 -21.28 12.31
N ARG A 147 -5.15 -21.44 12.13
CA ARG A 147 -5.76 -22.72 11.73
C ARG A 147 -5.75 -22.93 10.21
N GLY A 148 -5.59 -21.88 9.42
CA GLY A 148 -5.57 -21.93 7.95
C GLY A 148 -4.24 -21.44 7.36
N PRO A 149 -4.17 -20.22 6.78
CA PRO A 149 -3.01 -19.72 6.04
C PRO A 149 -1.65 -19.74 6.76
N LEU A 150 -1.63 -19.87 8.09
CA LEU A 150 -0.41 -19.92 8.90
C LEU A 150 -0.16 -21.29 9.58
N ALA A 151 -0.98 -22.31 9.31
CA ALA A 151 -0.97 -23.59 10.04
C ALA A 151 0.21 -24.53 9.69
N GLY A 152 0.96 -24.26 8.61
CA GLY A 152 1.98 -25.15 8.06
C GLY A 152 3.42 -24.61 8.07
N ALA A 153 4.34 -25.38 7.48
CA ALA A 153 5.73 -24.96 7.22
C ALA A 153 5.82 -23.89 6.12
N GLU A 154 4.79 -23.81 5.26
CA GLU A 154 4.57 -22.80 4.22
C GLU A 154 3.65 -21.66 4.73
N ALA A 155 3.72 -21.34 6.02
CA ALA A 155 2.89 -20.28 6.62
C ALA A 155 3.16 -18.91 5.98
N GLY A 156 2.11 -18.22 5.55
CA GLY A 156 2.21 -16.87 4.97
C GLY A 156 2.06 -16.80 3.45
N THR A 157 1.62 -17.90 2.84
CA THR A 157 1.46 -18.01 1.40
C THR A 157 0.03 -17.77 0.95
N TYR A 158 -0.19 -16.87 -0.03
CA TYR A 158 -1.50 -16.65 -0.64
C TYR A 158 -1.82 -17.75 -1.65
N PHE A 159 -3.11 -18.04 -1.76
CA PHE A 159 -3.70 -18.42 -3.04
C PHE A 159 -3.87 -17.11 -3.82
N SER A 160 -3.05 -16.85 -4.84
CA SER A 160 -3.53 -16.00 -5.94
C SER A 160 -4.56 -16.81 -6.69
N ASP A 161 -5.65 -16.20 -7.14
CA ASP A 161 -6.56 -16.82 -8.10
C ASP A 161 -5.74 -17.22 -9.33
N ALA A 162 -5.26 -18.46 -9.34
CA ALA A 162 -4.65 -19.05 -10.51
C ALA A 162 -5.78 -19.24 -11.52
N GLU A 163 -5.67 -18.60 -12.69
CA GLU A 163 -6.52 -18.95 -13.82
C GLU A 163 -6.29 -20.43 -14.19
N ASP A 164 -7.35 -21.05 -14.69
CA ASP A 164 -7.48 -22.48 -15.00
C ASP A 164 -6.18 -23.16 -15.49
N GLY A 165 -5.66 -24.09 -14.68
CA GLY A 165 -4.78 -25.17 -15.12
C GLY A 165 -3.44 -25.30 -14.41
N ASP A 166 -2.95 -24.28 -13.72
CA ASP A 166 -1.73 -24.37 -12.90
C ASP A 166 -2.06 -24.46 -11.40
N PRO A 167 -1.31 -25.26 -10.61
CA PRO A 167 -1.45 -25.22 -9.16
C PRO A 167 -1.10 -23.81 -8.65
N PRO A 168 -1.83 -23.29 -7.64
CA PRO A 168 -1.56 -21.96 -7.10
C PRO A 168 -0.12 -21.87 -6.59
N ASP A 169 0.70 -21.00 -7.20
CA ASP A 169 2.02 -20.69 -6.68
C ASP A 169 1.86 -19.96 -5.34
N THR A 170 2.52 -20.48 -4.31
CA THR A 170 2.51 -19.90 -2.97
C THR A 170 3.20 -18.54 -3.00
N LEU A 171 2.41 -17.46 -2.97
CA LEU A 171 2.91 -16.08 -2.95
C LEU A 171 3.17 -15.64 -1.50
N GLU A 172 4.36 -15.18 -1.12
CA GLU A 172 4.59 -14.51 0.18
C GLU A 172 4.79 -13.01 -0.04
N ARG A 173 4.15 -12.17 0.78
CA ARG A 173 4.26 -10.70 0.74
C ARG A 173 4.88 -10.18 2.04
N PRO A 174 6.18 -9.81 2.06
CA PRO A 174 6.87 -9.47 3.31
C PRO A 174 6.27 -8.28 4.05
N ALA A 175 5.72 -7.31 3.33
CA ALA A 175 4.97 -6.19 3.87
C ALA A 175 3.78 -6.64 4.76
N GLU A 176 3.05 -7.66 4.32
CA GLU A 176 1.89 -8.16 5.05
C GLU A 176 2.29 -9.06 6.23
N LEU A 177 3.36 -9.84 6.07
CA LEU A 177 3.96 -10.58 7.19
C LEU A 177 4.47 -9.63 8.29
N ALA A 178 5.00 -8.47 7.92
CA ALA A 178 5.44 -7.42 8.84
C ALA A 178 4.27 -6.86 9.67
N ASP A 179 3.12 -6.60 9.05
CA ASP A 179 1.93 -6.16 9.78
C ASP A 179 1.35 -7.25 10.69
N LEU A 180 1.37 -8.53 10.26
CA LEU A 180 1.00 -9.66 11.11
C LEU A 180 1.91 -9.82 12.33
N LEU A 181 3.23 -9.67 12.15
CA LEU A 181 4.18 -9.73 13.27
C LEU A 181 3.80 -8.74 14.37
N VAL A 182 3.48 -7.50 13.98
CA VAL A 182 3.04 -6.48 14.94
C VAL A 182 1.74 -6.89 15.62
N ALA A 183 0.75 -7.38 14.88
CA ALA A 183 -0.52 -7.83 15.45
C ALA A 183 -0.34 -8.98 16.46
N PHE A 184 0.47 -10.00 16.15
CA PHE A 184 0.76 -11.11 17.06
C PHE A 184 1.53 -10.69 18.31
N ARG A 185 2.47 -9.74 18.19
CA ARG A 185 3.17 -9.17 19.35
C ARG A 185 2.21 -8.43 20.28
N CYS A 186 1.30 -7.62 19.73
CA CYS A 186 0.32 -6.87 20.53
C CYS A 186 -0.63 -7.77 21.33
N VAL A 187 -1.00 -8.94 20.81
CA VAL A 187 -1.84 -9.92 21.55
C VAL A 187 -1.04 -10.88 22.43
N GLY A 188 0.29 -10.75 22.46
CA GLY A 188 1.16 -11.58 23.29
C GLY A 188 1.40 -13.01 22.79
N ASP A 189 1.09 -13.32 21.52
CA ASP A 189 1.37 -14.64 20.93
C ASP A 189 2.85 -14.76 20.51
N ARG A 190 3.68 -15.11 21.48
CA ARG A 190 5.15 -15.17 21.32
C ARG A 190 5.59 -16.21 20.29
N GLU A 191 4.87 -17.32 20.16
CA GLU A 191 5.24 -18.39 19.23
C GLU A 191 5.04 -17.94 17.79
N ALA A 192 3.85 -17.43 17.46
CA ALA A 192 3.56 -16.92 16.12
C ALA A 192 4.46 -15.73 15.76
N ALA A 193 4.66 -14.81 16.70
CA ALA A 193 5.57 -13.68 16.51
C ALA A 193 7.01 -14.14 16.22
N SER A 194 7.55 -15.07 17.02
CA SER A 194 8.92 -15.57 16.82
C SER A 194 9.10 -16.26 15.46
N ARG A 195 8.09 -17.02 15.01
CA ARG A 195 8.11 -17.68 13.69
C ARG A 195 8.10 -16.66 12.55
N LEU A 196 7.21 -15.66 12.61
CA LEU A 196 7.15 -14.59 11.61
C LEU A 196 8.43 -13.75 11.58
N GLU A 197 8.98 -13.45 12.75
CA GLU A 197 10.23 -12.72 12.89
C GLU A 197 11.41 -13.48 12.25
N ALA A 198 11.54 -14.78 12.55
CA ALA A 198 12.53 -15.63 11.92
C ALA A 198 12.35 -15.70 10.39
N ARG A 199 11.09 -15.80 9.92
CA ARG A 199 10.79 -15.79 8.49
C ARG A 199 11.22 -14.49 7.85
N LEU A 200 10.80 -13.34 8.35
CA LEU A 200 11.16 -12.02 7.83
C LEU A 200 12.68 -11.80 7.79
N ARG A 201 13.42 -12.23 8.82
CA ARG A 201 14.89 -12.19 8.80
C ARG A 201 15.49 -13.07 7.70
N SER A 202 14.92 -14.24 7.45
CA SER A 202 15.36 -15.14 6.36
C SER A 202 15.12 -14.58 4.95
N LEU A 203 14.26 -13.57 4.82
CA LEU A 203 13.96 -12.92 3.54
C LEU A 203 14.99 -11.85 3.15
N ARG A 204 15.78 -11.36 4.11
CA ARG A 204 16.83 -10.38 3.87
C ARG A 204 17.93 -10.97 2.99
N GLY A 205 18.21 -10.30 1.87
CA GLY A 205 19.36 -10.58 1.01
C GLY A 205 20.70 -10.17 1.64
N PRO A 206 21.82 -10.34 0.92
CA PRO A 206 23.17 -10.04 1.40
C PRO A 206 23.39 -8.58 1.85
N GLY A 207 22.58 -7.63 1.36
CA GLY A 207 22.59 -6.22 1.80
C GLY A 207 21.48 -5.85 2.79
N GLY A 208 20.74 -6.84 3.28
CA GLY A 208 19.55 -6.63 4.12
C GLY A 208 18.30 -6.18 3.37
N ALA A 209 18.38 -6.04 2.04
CA ALA A 209 17.26 -5.72 1.17
C ALA A 209 16.25 -6.88 1.12
N VAL A 210 14.98 -6.58 0.87
CA VAL A 210 13.88 -7.55 0.93
C VAL A 210 13.10 -7.55 -0.39
N PRO A 211 12.80 -8.74 -0.97
CA PRO A 211 12.00 -8.85 -2.18
C PRO A 211 10.55 -8.41 -1.94
N VAL A 212 9.87 -7.88 -2.97
CA VAL A 212 8.45 -7.50 -2.87
C VAL A 212 7.55 -8.71 -2.64
N ALA A 213 7.89 -9.83 -3.28
CA ALA A 213 7.17 -11.08 -3.12
C ALA A 213 8.07 -12.28 -3.38
N LEU A 214 7.61 -13.45 -2.96
CA LEU A 214 8.17 -14.74 -3.30
C LEU A 214 7.06 -15.61 -3.90
N ALA A 215 7.30 -16.26 -5.04
CA ALA A 215 6.40 -17.25 -5.61
C ALA A 215 7.17 -18.57 -5.77
N GLY A 216 7.01 -19.49 -4.80
CA GLY A 216 7.85 -20.69 -4.72
C GLY A 216 9.35 -20.37 -4.67
N PRO A 217 10.19 -20.86 -5.60
CA PRO A 217 11.62 -20.53 -5.65
C PRO A 217 11.92 -19.14 -6.22
N ILE A 218 10.93 -18.47 -6.82
CA ILE A 218 11.11 -17.19 -7.51
C ILE A 218 11.11 -16.06 -6.49
N ARG A 219 12.20 -15.28 -6.48
CA ARG A 219 12.29 -14.03 -5.73
C ARG A 219 11.99 -12.87 -6.67
N HIS A 220 10.97 -12.09 -6.36
CA HIS A 220 10.75 -10.81 -7.04
C HIS A 220 11.83 -9.81 -6.64
N LEU A 221 11.92 -8.72 -7.39
CA LEU A 221 12.93 -7.69 -7.18
C LEU A 221 12.80 -7.06 -5.79
N GLU A 222 13.95 -6.75 -5.21
CA GLU A 222 14.05 -6.07 -3.92
C GLU A 222 13.69 -4.60 -4.07
N THR A 223 12.91 -4.07 -3.13
CA THR A 223 12.50 -2.67 -3.13
C THR A 223 12.75 -2.02 -1.77
N ALA A 224 12.92 -0.69 -1.79
CA ALA A 224 13.03 0.09 -0.57
C ALA A 224 11.81 -0.09 0.33
N GLU A 225 10.59 0.01 -0.22
CA GLU A 225 9.36 -0.16 0.54
C GLU A 225 9.35 -1.47 1.34
N SER A 226 9.58 -2.61 0.69
CA SER A 226 9.57 -3.92 1.37
C SER A 226 10.66 -4.01 2.42
N THR A 227 11.84 -3.47 2.11
CA THR A 227 12.99 -3.45 3.02
C THR A 227 12.69 -2.65 4.29
N PHE A 228 12.18 -1.43 4.15
CA PHE A 228 11.89 -0.55 5.28
C PHE A 228 10.65 -0.97 6.05
N LEU A 229 9.67 -1.61 5.41
CA LEU A 229 8.52 -2.22 6.09
C LEU A 229 8.95 -3.33 7.04
N VAL A 230 9.83 -4.21 6.57
CA VAL A 230 10.38 -5.29 7.38
C VAL A 230 11.28 -4.73 8.48
N ALA A 231 12.08 -3.70 8.19
CA ALA A 231 12.88 -3.00 9.19
C ALA A 231 12.02 -2.39 10.31
N GLU A 232 10.93 -1.70 9.96
CA GLU A 232 9.97 -1.11 10.91
C GLU A 232 9.40 -2.19 11.85
N ALA A 233 8.98 -3.33 11.30
CA ALA A 233 8.38 -4.41 12.09
C ALA A 233 9.39 -5.17 12.95
N LEU A 234 10.62 -5.37 12.47
CA LEU A 234 11.68 -6.02 13.23
C LEU A 234 12.30 -5.10 14.29
N GLY A 235 12.17 -3.78 14.13
CA GLY A 235 12.77 -2.78 15.01
C GLY A 235 14.28 -2.64 14.80
N ASP A 236 14.77 -2.93 13.60
CA ASP A 236 16.17 -2.79 13.22
C ASP A 236 16.33 -2.33 11.75
N LEU A 237 17.27 -1.42 11.52
CA LEU A 237 17.64 -1.01 10.15
C LEU A 237 18.69 -1.99 9.59
N PRO A 238 18.54 -2.46 8.33
CA PRO A 238 19.54 -3.33 7.73
C PRO A 238 20.84 -2.56 7.46
N GLU A 239 22.02 -3.15 7.67
CA GLU A 239 23.32 -2.45 7.50
C GLU A 239 23.49 -1.78 6.13
N GLY A 240 22.95 -2.39 5.07
CA GLY A 240 22.99 -1.85 3.70
C GLY A 240 21.95 -0.77 3.38
N PHE A 241 21.10 -0.35 4.32
CA PHE A 241 20.04 0.64 4.07
C PHE A 241 20.54 1.97 3.49
N PRO A 242 21.75 2.50 3.79
CA PRO A 242 22.22 3.75 3.20
C PRO A 242 22.36 3.69 1.69
N ALA A 243 22.52 2.51 1.09
CA ALA A 243 22.62 2.32 -0.36
C ALA A 243 21.32 2.65 -1.12
N PHE A 244 20.18 2.76 -0.41
CA PHE A 244 18.93 3.23 -0.99
C PHE A 244 18.85 4.74 -1.06
N PHE A 245 19.68 5.50 -0.34
CA PHE A 245 19.60 6.96 -0.34
C PHE A 245 20.33 7.53 -1.55
N ASP A 246 19.63 8.38 -2.29
CA ASP A 246 20.23 9.18 -3.33
C ASP A 246 21.01 10.35 -2.71
N PRO A 247 22.32 10.48 -2.96
CA PRO A 247 23.13 11.52 -2.34
C PRO A 247 22.81 12.93 -2.86
N ALA A 248 22.20 13.07 -4.04
CA ALA A 248 21.90 14.37 -4.63
C ALA A 248 20.58 14.94 -4.13
N THR A 249 19.56 14.09 -3.96
CA THR A 249 18.21 14.53 -3.53
C THR A 249 17.93 14.25 -2.06
N GLY A 250 18.66 13.33 -1.43
CA GLY A 250 18.35 12.82 -0.09
C GLY A 250 17.12 11.90 -0.06
N LEU A 251 16.53 11.58 -1.22
CA LEU A 251 15.37 10.70 -1.33
C LEU A 251 15.79 9.23 -1.37
N VAL A 252 14.84 8.35 -1.09
CA VAL A 252 15.02 6.90 -1.13
C VAL A 252 14.72 6.40 -2.53
N ARG A 253 15.72 5.82 -3.19
CA ARG A 253 15.59 5.14 -4.48
C ARG A 253 14.72 3.90 -4.29
N HIS A 254 13.88 3.61 -5.28
CA HIS A 254 13.06 2.40 -5.28
C HIS A 254 13.92 1.13 -5.19
N ARG A 255 15.12 1.17 -5.79
CA ARG A 255 16.14 0.11 -5.75
C ARG A 255 17.51 0.66 -5.42
N ALA A 256 18.25 -0.08 -4.60
CA ALA A 256 19.65 0.23 -4.32
C ALA A 256 20.52 0.00 -5.57
N GLY A 257 21.51 0.86 -5.79
CA GLY A 257 22.56 0.66 -6.80
C GLY A 257 22.14 0.74 -8.26
N VAL A 258 20.97 1.30 -8.58
CA VAL A 258 20.50 1.52 -9.96
C VAL A 258 20.84 2.94 -10.43
N ASP A 259 21.34 3.08 -11.66
CA ASP A 259 21.84 4.34 -12.25
C ASP A 259 20.72 5.32 -12.67
N ASP A 260 19.53 4.81 -12.98
CA ASP A 260 18.33 5.60 -13.32
C ASP A 260 17.33 5.51 -12.16
N PRO A 261 17.48 6.37 -11.12
CA PRO A 261 16.73 6.21 -9.88
C PRO A 261 15.27 6.60 -10.07
N VAL A 262 14.39 5.67 -9.75
CA VAL A 262 12.95 5.92 -9.60
C VAL A 262 12.68 6.20 -8.13
N PHE A 263 11.81 7.17 -7.85
CA PHE A 263 11.41 7.51 -6.48
C PHE A 263 9.91 7.36 -6.33
N HIS A 264 9.46 6.49 -5.43
CA HIS A 264 8.04 6.34 -5.09
C HIS A 264 7.74 6.85 -3.70
N LEU A 265 6.53 7.38 -3.50
CA LEU A 265 6.05 7.84 -2.21
C LEU A 265 6.02 6.74 -1.16
N ALA A 266 5.65 5.51 -1.56
CA ALA A 266 5.60 4.35 -0.69
C ALA A 266 6.97 4.03 -0.07
N ASP A 267 8.03 4.08 -0.88
CA ASP A 267 9.42 3.90 -0.42
C ASP A 267 9.79 4.98 0.61
N GLN A 268 9.44 6.25 0.33
CA GLN A 268 9.73 7.36 1.23
C GLN A 268 8.99 7.22 2.57
N ALA A 269 7.70 6.88 2.51
CA ALA A 269 6.85 6.74 3.68
C ALA A 269 7.31 5.58 4.57
N ALA A 270 7.67 4.44 3.98
CA ALA A 270 8.20 3.30 4.70
C ALA A 270 9.56 3.63 5.35
N ALA A 271 10.48 4.24 4.60
CA ALA A 271 11.79 4.63 5.11
C ALA A 271 11.69 5.65 6.25
N LEU A 272 10.83 6.66 6.11
CA LEU A 272 10.63 7.66 7.15
C LEU A 272 10.11 7.03 8.44
N ALA A 273 9.13 6.13 8.36
CA ALA A 273 8.59 5.42 9.50
C ALA A 273 9.63 4.52 10.19
N ALA A 274 10.46 3.83 9.40
CA ALA A 274 11.53 2.97 9.91
C ALA A 274 12.68 3.77 10.54
N LEU A 275 13.07 4.91 9.98
CA LEU A 275 14.15 5.74 10.51
C LEU A 275 13.78 6.43 11.82
N LEU A 276 12.52 6.78 12.00
CA LEU A 276 12.06 7.62 13.10
C LEU A 276 12.47 7.14 14.51
N PRO A 277 12.39 5.84 14.86
CA PRO A 277 12.87 5.34 16.15
C PRO A 277 14.40 5.19 16.26
N HIS A 278 15.15 5.25 15.16
CA HIS A 278 16.58 4.91 15.12
C HIS A 278 17.51 6.10 14.84
N ASP A 279 17.11 7.00 13.95
CA ASP A 279 17.87 8.18 13.52
C ASP A 279 16.91 9.33 13.17
N ARG A 280 16.43 10.01 14.22
CA ARG A 280 15.50 11.14 14.09
C ARG A 280 16.07 12.28 13.21
N PRO A 281 17.37 12.64 13.29
CA PRO A 281 17.97 13.59 12.34
C PRO A 281 17.90 13.15 10.87
N ALA A 282 18.16 11.87 10.55
CA ALA A 282 18.00 11.36 9.19
C ALA A 282 16.55 11.37 8.73
N ALA A 283 15.61 11.00 9.62
CA ALA A 283 14.17 11.14 9.36
C ALA A 283 13.79 12.60 9.06
N GLY A 284 14.34 13.57 9.80
CA GLY A 284 14.23 15.00 9.54
C GLY A 284 14.59 15.38 8.10
N ARG A 285 15.80 15.02 7.69
CA ARG A 285 16.30 15.31 6.33
C ARG A 285 15.45 14.66 5.24
N LEU A 286 15.00 13.42 5.46
CA LEU A 286 14.13 12.74 4.52
C LEU A 286 12.77 13.43 4.42
N ALA A 287 12.15 13.81 5.55
CA ALA A 287 10.88 14.55 5.54
C ALA A 287 10.97 15.89 4.79
N ASP A 288 12.09 16.62 4.95
CA ASP A 288 12.37 17.84 4.21
C ASP A 288 12.46 17.58 2.70
N ALA A 289 13.26 16.58 2.30
CA ALA A 289 13.44 16.21 0.89
C ALA A 289 12.12 15.77 0.23
N VAL A 290 11.37 14.87 0.88
CA VAL A 290 10.10 14.38 0.37
C VAL A 290 9.09 15.52 0.22
N THR A 291 9.03 16.42 1.19
CA THR A 291 8.14 17.57 1.10
C THR A 291 8.56 18.54 0.00
N ALA A 292 9.85 18.77 -0.19
CA ALA A 292 10.34 19.62 -1.27
C ALA A 292 10.05 19.07 -2.67
N HIS A 293 10.11 17.74 -2.85
CA HIS A 293 10.03 17.12 -4.17
C HIS A 293 8.66 16.54 -4.53
N PHE A 294 7.96 15.90 -3.59
CA PHE A 294 6.70 15.18 -3.86
C PHE A 294 5.44 16.01 -3.59
N PHE A 295 5.51 17.03 -2.71
CA PHE A 295 4.32 17.77 -2.31
C PHE A 295 3.81 18.67 -3.46
N SER A 296 2.52 18.58 -3.75
CA SER A 296 1.87 19.38 -4.79
C SER A 296 0.96 20.43 -4.15
N PRO A 297 1.27 21.74 -4.18
CA PRO A 297 0.40 22.74 -3.57
C PRO A 297 -0.99 22.84 -4.23
N GLY A 298 -1.09 22.52 -5.53
CA GLY A 298 -2.36 22.55 -6.28
C GLY A 298 -3.30 21.38 -5.97
N ALA A 299 -2.79 20.32 -5.35
CA ALA A 299 -3.55 19.18 -4.85
C ALA A 299 -2.86 18.77 -3.54
N PRO A 300 -3.27 19.33 -2.38
CA PRO A 300 -2.47 19.43 -1.14
C PRO A 300 -2.16 18.06 -0.53
N ALA A 301 -1.28 17.34 -1.22
CA ALA A 301 -0.93 15.94 -1.06
C ALA A 301 0.41 15.69 -1.77
N TRP A 302 1.05 14.58 -1.41
CA TRP A 302 2.26 14.09 -2.05
C TRP A 302 1.91 13.18 -3.23
N ARG A 303 2.60 13.39 -4.35
CA ARG A 303 2.46 12.57 -5.57
C ARG A 303 2.97 11.16 -5.32
N ASP A 304 2.53 10.19 -6.12
CA ASP A 304 2.96 8.80 -6.00
C ASP A 304 4.40 8.53 -6.44
N ARG A 305 4.90 9.30 -7.41
CA ARG A 305 6.22 9.10 -8.01
C ARG A 305 6.88 10.40 -8.47
N LEU A 306 8.21 10.36 -8.58
CA LEU A 306 9.01 11.33 -9.35
C LEU A 306 9.66 10.63 -10.53
N GLY A 307 9.76 11.33 -11.66
CA GLY A 307 10.39 10.80 -12.87
C GLY A 307 9.90 11.54 -14.11
N PRO A 308 10.51 11.28 -15.28
CA PRO A 308 10.12 11.91 -16.52
C PRO A 308 8.65 11.57 -16.88
N PRO A 309 7.95 12.51 -17.53
CA PRO A 309 6.61 12.27 -18.07
C PRO A 309 6.64 11.14 -19.11
N VAL A 310 5.55 10.39 -19.23
CA VAL A 310 5.41 9.37 -20.29
C VAL A 310 5.20 10.01 -21.66
N GLU A 311 5.52 9.25 -22.73
CA GLU A 311 5.17 9.61 -24.10
C GLU A 311 3.65 9.73 -24.33
N PHE A 312 2.83 9.01 -23.56
CA PHE A 312 1.37 9.06 -23.63
C PHE A 312 0.76 9.96 -22.54
N GLU A 313 0.60 11.25 -22.89
CA GLU A 313 0.06 12.33 -22.05
C GLU A 313 -1.21 11.96 -21.24
N PRO A 314 -2.22 11.25 -21.79
CA PRO A 314 -3.44 10.93 -21.03
C PRO A 314 -3.22 10.01 -19.83
N LEU A 315 -2.07 9.32 -19.78
CA LEU A 315 -1.65 8.49 -18.65
C LEU A 315 -0.65 9.18 -17.74
N ASP A 316 -0.20 10.41 -18.03
CA ASP A 316 0.84 11.09 -17.24
C ASP A 316 0.32 11.89 -16.05
N THR A 317 -0.95 11.69 -15.67
CA THR A 317 -1.49 12.36 -14.48
C THR A 317 -0.95 11.69 -13.22
N PRO A 318 -0.14 12.38 -12.38
CA PRO A 318 0.36 11.80 -11.15
C PRO A 318 -0.79 11.46 -10.21
N ALA A 319 -0.66 10.34 -9.50
CA ALA A 319 -1.65 9.90 -8.52
C ALA A 319 -1.30 10.44 -7.12
N PHE A 320 -2.29 10.46 -6.23
CA PHE A 320 -2.13 10.83 -4.83
C PHE A 320 -2.61 9.67 -3.96
N PRO A 321 -1.81 8.59 -3.84
CA PRO A 321 -2.22 7.35 -3.20
C PRO A 321 -2.42 7.61 -1.71
N VAL A 322 -3.65 7.39 -1.25
CA VAL A 322 -4.05 7.80 0.09
C VAL A 322 -3.27 7.06 1.16
N ASP A 323 -3.03 5.76 0.98
CA ASP A 323 -2.33 4.94 1.97
C ASP A 323 -0.90 5.45 2.21
N ASP A 324 -0.18 5.72 1.13
CA ASP A 324 1.21 6.20 1.18
C ASP A 324 1.26 7.62 1.74
N ASN A 325 0.33 8.48 1.33
CA ASN A 325 0.19 9.84 1.87
C ASN A 325 -0.15 9.83 3.36
N ALA A 326 -1.08 8.97 3.78
CA ALA A 326 -1.50 8.86 5.16
C ALA A 326 -0.32 8.40 6.02
N ARG A 327 0.38 7.34 5.59
CA ARG A 327 1.58 6.85 6.27
C ARG A 327 2.64 7.94 6.40
N LEU A 328 2.95 8.64 5.30
CA LEU A 328 3.92 9.72 5.30
C LEU A 328 3.50 10.84 6.26
N ALA A 329 2.24 11.29 6.18
CA ALA A 329 1.70 12.32 7.06
C ALA A 329 1.80 11.92 8.54
N GLY A 330 1.44 10.68 8.88
CA GLY A 330 1.57 10.15 10.24
C GLY A 330 3.01 10.18 10.74
N ALA A 331 3.97 9.79 9.91
CA ALA A 331 5.39 9.85 10.27
C ALA A 331 5.91 11.30 10.40
N VAL A 332 5.50 12.21 9.52
CA VAL A 332 5.83 13.65 9.58
C VAL A 332 5.28 14.30 10.85
N LEU A 333 4.04 13.96 11.23
CA LEU A 333 3.42 14.41 12.48
C LEU A 333 4.19 13.90 13.70
N HIS A 334 4.51 12.61 13.73
CA HIS A 334 5.26 12.01 14.84
C HIS A 334 6.66 12.64 14.99
N LEU A 335 7.28 12.99 13.86
CA LEU A 335 8.59 13.63 13.83
C LEU A 335 8.56 15.07 14.39
N GLY A 336 7.40 15.74 14.36
CA GLY A 336 7.24 17.10 14.88
C GLY A 336 7.98 18.15 14.04
N THR A 337 8.01 17.96 12.72
CA THR A 337 8.69 18.87 11.79
C THR A 337 7.88 20.14 11.50
N PRO A 338 8.49 21.18 10.89
CA PRO A 338 7.76 22.32 10.34
C PRO A 338 6.71 21.95 9.26
N HIS A 339 6.67 20.70 8.79
CA HIS A 339 5.69 20.22 7.81
C HIS A 339 4.44 19.62 8.45
N ALA A 340 4.27 19.72 9.78
CA ALA A 340 3.10 19.22 10.49
C ALA A 340 1.79 19.75 9.89
N ASP A 341 1.69 21.06 9.64
CA ASP A 341 0.50 21.68 9.04
C ASP A 341 0.14 21.08 7.67
N ARG A 342 1.15 20.71 6.86
CA ARG A 342 0.94 20.05 5.57
C ARG A 342 0.41 18.64 5.78
N ALA A 343 1.04 17.86 6.66
CA ALA A 343 0.60 16.52 7.00
C ALA A 343 -0.84 16.48 7.54
N GLU A 344 -1.16 17.44 8.40
CA GLU A 344 -2.52 17.67 8.89
C GLU A 344 -3.51 17.98 7.76
N SER A 345 -3.15 18.89 6.86
CA SER A 345 -3.98 19.21 5.69
C SER A 345 -4.18 18.00 4.78
N VAL A 346 -3.14 17.19 4.55
CA VAL A 346 -3.23 15.99 3.72
C VAL A 346 -4.22 15.00 4.34
N LEU A 347 -4.04 14.68 5.63
CA LEU A 347 -4.92 13.75 6.33
C LEU A 347 -6.36 14.24 6.34
N SER A 348 -6.58 15.53 6.63
CA SER A 348 -7.90 16.15 6.63
C SER A 348 -8.59 16.06 5.26
N GLY A 349 -7.84 16.26 4.17
CA GLY A 349 -8.37 16.09 2.81
C GLY A 349 -8.86 14.68 2.49
N PHE A 350 -8.27 13.65 3.11
CA PHE A 350 -8.67 12.25 2.88
C PHE A 350 -9.78 11.75 3.81
N VAL A 351 -10.05 12.41 4.94
CA VAL A 351 -11.09 11.95 5.90
C VAL A 351 -12.44 11.80 5.22
N ASP A 352 -12.89 12.84 4.50
CA ASP A 352 -14.20 12.81 3.86
C ASP A 352 -14.25 11.80 2.71
N ALA A 353 -13.15 11.62 1.98
CA ALA A 353 -13.06 10.61 0.92
C ALA A 353 -13.17 9.17 1.47
N TYR A 354 -12.86 8.96 2.77
CA TYR A 354 -12.77 7.64 3.39
C TYR A 354 -13.87 7.34 4.41
N ARG A 355 -14.72 8.32 4.75
CA ARG A 355 -15.82 8.11 5.69
C ARG A 355 -16.80 7.07 5.10
N GLY A 356 -16.95 5.94 5.78
CA GLY A 356 -17.84 4.84 5.36
C GLY A 356 -17.30 3.96 4.24
N LEU A 357 -15.98 3.98 3.99
CA LEU A 357 -15.33 3.06 3.06
C LEU A 357 -14.73 1.83 3.75
N GLY A 358 -15.00 1.57 5.03
CA GLY A 358 -14.56 0.38 5.76
C GLY A 358 -13.06 0.15 5.73
N HIS A 359 -12.61 -0.81 4.92
CA HIS A 359 -11.25 -1.31 4.92
C HIS A 359 -10.20 -0.29 4.44
N PRO A 360 -10.44 0.41 3.32
CA PRO A 360 -9.70 1.62 2.98
C PRO A 360 -9.53 2.59 4.16
N ALA A 361 -10.56 2.80 4.99
CA ALA A 361 -10.48 3.71 6.14
C ALA A 361 -9.53 3.20 7.24
N ALA A 362 -9.30 1.89 7.33
CA ALA A 362 -8.40 1.29 8.30
C ALA A 362 -6.94 1.74 8.12
N ARG A 363 -6.46 1.87 6.87
CA ARG A 363 -5.07 2.31 6.61
C ARG A 363 -4.86 3.77 6.98
N LEU A 364 -5.84 4.63 6.67
CA LEU A 364 -5.84 6.03 7.12
C LEU A 364 -5.89 6.13 8.65
N ALA A 365 -6.80 5.40 9.29
CA ALA A 365 -6.95 5.34 10.74
C ALA A 365 -5.68 4.83 11.45
N LEU A 366 -4.99 3.84 10.85
CA LEU A 366 -3.71 3.31 11.33
C LEU A 366 -2.63 4.39 11.30
N ALA A 367 -2.54 5.15 10.22
CA ALA A 367 -1.58 6.23 10.11
C ALA A 367 -1.83 7.36 11.12
N ILE A 368 -3.09 7.74 11.33
CA ILE A 368 -3.50 8.72 12.36
C ILE A 368 -3.12 8.23 13.76
N THR A 369 -3.39 6.95 14.05
CA THR A 369 -3.06 6.31 15.33
C THR A 369 -1.55 6.39 15.61
N ARG A 370 -0.70 6.08 14.62
CA ARG A 370 0.76 6.16 14.75
C ARG A 370 1.28 7.60 14.91
N GLY A 371 0.71 8.54 14.15
CA GLY A 371 1.10 9.95 14.19
C GLY A 371 0.80 10.62 15.53
N ARG A 372 -0.27 10.19 16.22
CA ARG A 372 -0.67 10.73 17.53
C ARG A 372 -0.11 9.99 18.73
N GLY A 373 0.35 8.75 18.56
CA GLY A 373 0.87 7.89 19.62
C GLY A 373 2.18 8.36 20.28
N GLY A 374 2.61 9.60 20.10
CA GLY A 374 3.79 10.21 20.76
C GLY A 374 3.67 10.39 22.28
N GLY A 375 2.66 9.82 22.93
CA GLY A 375 2.52 9.76 24.38
C GLY A 375 2.08 8.37 24.85
N ASN A 376 3.02 7.60 25.41
CA ASN A 376 2.78 6.43 26.27
C ASN A 376 2.03 5.22 25.67
N GLY A 377 2.29 4.84 24.41
CA GLY A 377 2.14 3.43 24.03
C GLY A 377 3.24 2.58 24.68
N PRO A 378 2.99 1.32 25.10
CA PRO A 378 4.02 0.50 25.72
C PRO A 378 5.22 0.40 24.77
N ALA A 379 6.41 0.68 25.31
CA ALA A 379 7.65 0.43 24.60
C ALA A 379 7.66 -1.02 24.08
N PRO A 380 8.21 -1.27 22.89
CA PRO A 380 8.40 -2.65 22.43
C PRO A 380 9.21 -3.39 23.51
N VAL A 381 8.59 -4.42 24.08
CA VAL A 381 9.24 -5.34 25.02
C VAL A 381 10.12 -6.30 24.24
#